data_AF-A0A5E4NXX2-F1
#
_entry.id   AF-A0A5E4NXX2-F1
#
_cell.length_a   1.000
_cell.length_b   1.000
_cell.length_c   1.000
_cell.angle_alpha   90.00
_cell.angle_beta   90.00
_cell.angle_gamma   90.00
#
_symmetry.space_group_name_H-M   'P 1'
#
loop_
_entity.id
_entity.type
_entity.pdbx_description
1 polymer ?
#
loop_
_entity_poly.entity_id
_entity_poly.type
_entity_poly.pdbx_seq_one_letter_code
_entity_poly.pdbx_strand_id
1 'polypeptide(L)'
;MGVRGPRRLDDDLCLGRRDRLHEGELRRRPRLVLRREDGPPPRHAAVGHYAPNNWGLYDVDGNVWQWCEDAWHPDYTGAPVDGTAWPGGDETMALLRGGAWNYDASGLRIADRNWYPRSLSTSFIGFRVVTPLDDTIAKLGE
;
A
#
# COMPACT_ATOMS: atom_id res chain seq x y z
N MET A 1 -44.47 11.71 -20.32
CA MET A 1 -44.03 10.31 -20.50
C MET A 1 -42.60 10.24 -19.97
N GLY A 2 -42.44 9.92 -18.68
CA GLY A 2 -41.15 10.01 -17.97
C GLY A 2 -40.42 8.67 -17.98
N VAL A 3 -39.16 8.68 -18.42
CA VAL A 3 -38.33 7.47 -18.53
C VAL A 3 -37.65 7.22 -17.18
N ARG A 4 -37.93 6.07 -16.56
CA ARG A 4 -37.32 5.63 -15.29
C ARG A 4 -35.91 5.09 -15.56
N GLY A 5 -34.92 5.62 -14.83
CA GLY A 5 -33.56 5.08 -14.81
C GLY A 5 -33.47 3.72 -14.06
N PRO A 6 -32.42 2.93 -14.29
CA PRO A 6 -32.29 1.60 -13.72
C PRO A 6 -32.02 1.65 -12.21
N ARG A 7 -32.68 0.74 -11.49
CA ARG A 7 -32.61 0.53 -10.05
C ARG A 7 -31.22 0.02 -9.65
N ARG A 8 -30.61 0.62 -8.62
CA ARG A 8 -29.45 0.06 -7.90
C ARG A 8 -29.84 -1.30 -7.34
N LEU A 9 -28.95 -2.28 -7.51
CA LEU A 9 -28.98 -3.53 -6.76
C LEU A 9 -28.50 -3.20 -5.34
N ASP A 10 -29.27 -3.68 -4.36
CA ASP A 10 -28.98 -3.57 -2.94
C ASP A 10 -27.85 -4.55 -2.57
N ASP A 11 -26.70 -4.04 -2.12
CA ASP A 11 -25.61 -4.82 -1.55
C ASP A 11 -25.92 -5.11 -0.08
N ASP A 12 -26.71 -6.17 0.13
CA ASP A 12 -27.10 -6.65 1.45
C ASP A 12 -26.33 -7.95 1.76
N LEU A 13 -25.04 -7.82 2.09
CA LEU A 13 -24.28 -8.93 2.68
C LEU A 13 -23.28 -8.44 3.73
N CYS A 14 -23.43 -9.01 4.94
CA CYS A 14 -22.51 -9.01 6.09
C CYS A 14 -22.84 -8.06 7.26
N LEU A 15 -24.11 -7.98 7.66
CA LEU A 15 -24.45 -7.73 9.07
C LEU A 15 -24.50 -9.07 9.84
N GLY A 16 -23.32 -9.54 10.24
CA GLY A 16 -23.16 -10.61 11.23
C GLY A 16 -23.60 -10.14 12.62
N ARG A 17 -24.30 -11.02 13.32
CA ARG A 17 -25.00 -10.81 14.60
C ARG A 17 -24.08 -10.30 15.72
N ARG A 18 -24.67 -9.47 16.57
CA ARG A 18 -24.15 -9.02 17.86
C ARG A 18 -24.14 -10.20 18.84
N ASP A 19 -22.97 -10.75 19.12
CA ASP A 19 -22.75 -11.53 20.33
C ASP A 19 -21.92 -10.75 21.35
N ARG A 20 -22.35 -10.91 22.60
CA ARG A 20 -22.02 -10.14 23.79
C ARG A 20 -20.51 -10.05 24.05
N LEU A 21 -20.10 -8.83 24.42
CA LEU A 21 -18.79 -8.48 24.91
C LEU A 21 -18.46 -9.25 26.20
N HIS A 22 -17.30 -9.88 26.24
CA HIS A 22 -16.56 -10.10 27.50
C HIS A 22 -15.54 -8.97 27.59
N GLU A 23 -15.65 -8.15 28.63
CA GLU A 23 -14.79 -7.01 28.90
C GLU A 23 -13.40 -7.50 29.35
N GLY A 24 -12.36 -7.04 28.67
CA GLY A 24 -10.97 -7.31 28.98
C GLY A 24 -10.04 -6.48 28.09
N GLU A 25 -9.90 -5.20 28.43
CA GLU A 25 -8.81 -4.28 28.03
C GLU A 25 -8.26 -4.37 26.58
N LEU A 26 -9.08 -4.03 25.58
CA LEU A 26 -8.52 -3.40 24.38
C LEU A 26 -8.14 -1.97 24.73
N ARG A 27 -6.84 -1.73 24.96
CA ARG A 27 -6.25 -0.39 24.94
C ARG A 27 -6.78 0.37 23.72
N ARG A 28 -7.44 1.49 24.00
CA ARG A 28 -8.04 2.42 23.05
C ARG A 28 -7.11 2.68 21.86
N ARG A 29 -7.33 1.98 20.75
CA ARG A 29 -6.80 2.42 19.46
C ARG A 29 -7.85 3.35 18.86
N PRO A 30 -7.56 4.65 18.66
CA PRO A 30 -8.46 5.47 17.90
C PRO A 30 -8.50 4.85 16.49
N ARG A 31 -9.66 4.34 16.08
CA ARG A 31 -9.94 4.12 14.66
C ARG A 31 -9.92 5.50 14.04
N LEU A 32 -8.76 5.94 13.55
CA LEU A 32 -8.65 7.19 12.82
C LEU A 32 -9.32 6.97 11.48
N VAL A 33 -10.63 7.22 11.45
CA VAL A 33 -11.33 7.57 10.23
C VAL A 33 -10.74 8.93 9.85
N LEU A 34 -9.86 8.97 8.85
CA LEU A 34 -9.48 10.22 8.21
C LEU A 34 -10.79 10.92 7.82
N ARG A 35 -11.09 12.05 8.46
CA ARG A 35 -12.25 12.84 8.06
C ARG A 35 -11.94 13.33 6.66
N ARG A 36 -12.90 13.16 5.74
CA ARG A 36 -12.79 13.58 4.34
C ARG A 36 -12.46 15.07 4.16
N GLU A 37 -12.57 15.85 5.24
CA GLU A 37 -12.35 17.30 5.29
C GLU A 37 -10.89 17.70 5.56
N ASP A 38 -10.07 16.77 6.06
CA ASP A 38 -8.63 16.99 6.19
C ASP A 38 -8.01 16.54 4.86
N GLY A 39 -7.54 17.49 4.04
CA GLY A 39 -6.78 17.18 2.83
C GLY A 39 -5.58 16.26 3.11
N PRO A 40 -4.90 15.74 2.07
CA PRO A 40 -3.72 14.90 2.25
C PRO A 40 -2.75 15.56 3.25
N PRO A 41 -2.18 14.78 4.20
CA PRO A 41 -1.36 15.34 5.26
C PRO A 41 -0.19 16.13 4.65
N PRO A 42 0.25 17.25 5.24
CA PRO A 42 1.25 18.14 4.62
C PRO A 42 2.66 17.52 4.53
N ARG A 43 2.84 16.30 5.05
CA ARG A 43 4.08 15.51 5.03
C ARG A 43 3.78 14.04 5.35
N HIS A 44 4.80 13.20 5.19
CA HIS A 44 4.78 11.81 5.66
C HIS A 44 4.51 11.72 7.18
N ALA A 45 3.82 10.67 7.61
CA ALA A 45 3.64 10.36 9.03
C ALA A 45 4.89 9.65 9.58
N ALA A 46 4.98 9.52 10.91
CA ALA A 46 5.95 8.60 11.51
C ALA A 46 5.64 7.17 11.06
N VAL A 47 6.67 6.36 10.79
CA VAL A 47 6.50 4.96 10.38
C VAL A 47 5.67 4.21 11.43
N GLY A 48 4.71 3.42 10.98
CA GLY A 48 3.84 2.63 11.86
C GLY A 48 2.76 3.43 12.60
N HIS A 49 2.51 4.68 12.18
CA HIS A 49 1.40 5.47 12.72
C HIS A 49 0.04 4.81 12.46
N TYR A 50 -0.14 4.24 11.27
CA TYR A 50 -1.35 3.51 10.88
C TYR A 50 -1.23 2.02 11.19
N ALA A 51 -2.37 1.31 11.19
CA ALA A 51 -2.39 -0.13 11.41
C ALA A 51 -1.62 -0.88 10.30
N PRO A 52 -0.93 -1.99 10.62
CA PRO A 52 -0.29 -2.81 9.61
C PRO A 52 -1.32 -3.61 8.80
N ASN A 53 -0.91 -4.14 7.66
CA ASN A 53 -1.67 -5.15 6.94
C ASN A 53 -1.59 -6.54 7.65
N ASN A 54 -2.27 -7.55 7.09
CA ASN A 54 -2.33 -8.90 7.67
C ASN A 54 -0.97 -9.63 7.71
N TRP A 55 0.08 -9.10 7.07
CA TRP A 55 1.45 -9.60 7.14
C TRP A 55 2.33 -8.84 8.14
N GLY A 56 1.74 -7.92 8.92
CA GLY A 56 2.49 -7.09 9.87
C GLY A 56 3.31 -5.98 9.19
N LEU A 57 3.08 -5.71 7.90
CA LEU A 57 3.76 -4.64 7.18
C LEU A 57 3.02 -3.32 7.35
N TYR A 58 3.78 -2.27 7.70
CA TYR A 58 3.28 -0.92 7.88
C TYR A 58 3.53 -0.07 6.64
N ASP A 59 2.66 0.91 6.41
CA ASP A 59 2.83 1.95 5.39
C ASP A 59 3.08 1.36 3.98
N VAL A 60 2.38 0.26 3.64
CA VAL A 60 2.44 -0.37 2.30
C VAL A 60 1.74 0.48 1.26
N ASP A 61 0.60 1.04 1.64
CA ASP A 61 -0.27 1.85 0.80
C ASP A 61 -0.30 3.29 1.33
N GLY A 62 0.79 4.02 1.07
CA GLY A 62 0.94 5.44 1.33
C GLY A 62 2.22 5.78 2.09
N ASN A 63 2.16 6.90 2.80
CA ASN A 63 3.31 7.55 3.43
C ASN A 63 4.31 8.07 2.38
N VAL A 64 5.14 7.21 1.77
CA VAL A 64 6.08 7.58 0.70
C VAL A 64 6.14 6.50 -0.37
N TRP A 65 6.32 6.92 -1.62
CA TRP A 65 6.64 6.02 -2.72
C TRP A 65 7.95 5.30 -2.40
N GLN A 66 8.11 4.07 -2.90
CA GLN A 66 9.32 3.30 -2.61
C GLN A 66 9.99 2.79 -3.85
N TRP A 67 11.30 3.00 -3.89
CA TRP A 67 12.19 2.40 -4.86
C TRP A 67 12.09 0.88 -4.85
N CYS A 68 11.85 0.31 -6.02
CA CYS A 68 12.05 -1.10 -6.33
C CYS A 68 13.36 -1.26 -7.13
N GLU A 69 13.91 -2.46 -7.09
CA GLU A 69 15.14 -2.79 -7.82
C GLU A 69 14.91 -2.76 -9.35
N ASP A 70 13.72 -3.18 -9.77
CA ASP A 70 13.26 -3.25 -11.16
C ASP A 70 13.45 -1.93 -11.93
N ALA A 71 13.86 -2.06 -13.18
CA ALA A 71 13.76 -0.98 -14.16
C ALA A 71 12.30 -0.70 -14.54
N TRP A 72 12.05 0.43 -15.21
CA TRP A 72 10.72 0.74 -15.69
C TRP A 72 10.36 -0.03 -16.97
N HIS A 73 9.15 -0.60 -16.99
CA HIS A 73 8.52 -1.23 -18.15
C HIS A 73 7.08 -0.71 -18.31
N PRO A 74 6.58 -0.46 -19.53
CA PRO A 74 5.24 0.10 -19.74
C PRO A 74 4.11 -0.85 -19.28
N ASP A 75 4.34 -2.16 -19.33
CA ASP A 75 3.40 -3.20 -18.92
C ASP A 75 4.15 -4.40 -18.30
N TYR A 76 3.47 -5.53 -18.11
CA TYR A 76 4.02 -6.76 -17.51
C TYR A 76 4.30 -7.87 -18.52
N THR A 77 4.29 -7.57 -19.82
CA THR A 77 4.56 -8.56 -20.87
C THR A 77 5.99 -9.05 -20.76
N GLY A 78 6.17 -10.32 -20.37
CA GLY A 78 7.49 -10.93 -20.18
C GLY A 78 8.12 -10.65 -18.81
N ALA A 79 7.35 -10.18 -17.82
CA ALA A 79 7.83 -10.01 -16.46
C ALA A 79 8.28 -11.34 -15.83
N PRO A 80 9.37 -11.35 -15.04
CA PRO A 80 9.71 -12.50 -14.20
C PRO A 80 8.58 -12.84 -13.23
N VAL A 81 8.42 -14.14 -12.96
CA VAL A 81 7.38 -14.66 -12.04
C VAL A 81 7.96 -15.33 -10.79
N ASP A 82 9.28 -15.28 -10.65
CA ASP A 82 10.05 -15.90 -9.56
C ASP A 82 10.50 -14.90 -8.49
N GLY A 83 10.10 -13.63 -8.63
CA GLY A 83 10.45 -12.56 -7.69
C GLY A 83 11.85 -11.96 -7.92
N THR A 84 12.55 -12.34 -8.98
CA THR A 84 13.78 -11.64 -9.40
C THR A 84 13.45 -10.25 -9.94
N ALA A 85 14.36 -9.29 -9.71
CA ALA A 85 14.21 -7.95 -10.29
C ALA A 85 14.16 -8.05 -11.82
N TRP A 86 13.23 -7.33 -12.45
CA TRP A 86 13.05 -7.39 -13.90
C TRP A 86 14.17 -6.62 -14.63
N PRO A 87 15.08 -7.30 -15.36
CA PRO A 87 16.09 -6.63 -16.16
C PRO A 87 15.51 -6.16 -17.51
N GLY A 88 16.20 -5.20 -18.14
CA GLY A 88 15.76 -4.58 -19.39
C GLY A 88 14.81 -3.41 -19.17
N GLY A 89 14.14 -2.95 -20.22
CA GLY A 89 13.29 -1.75 -20.15
C GLY A 89 14.11 -0.46 -20.12
N ASP A 90 13.57 0.58 -19.47
CA ASP A 90 14.29 1.84 -19.25
C ASP A 90 15.07 1.78 -17.94
N GLU A 91 16.34 1.38 -18.02
CA GLU A 91 17.24 1.24 -16.87
C GLU A 91 17.59 2.59 -16.21
N THR A 92 17.32 3.72 -16.86
CA THR A 92 17.54 5.04 -16.27
C THR A 92 16.46 5.41 -15.26
N MET A 93 15.31 4.72 -15.33
CA MET A 93 14.16 4.88 -14.47
C MET A 93 14.02 3.67 -13.53
N ALA A 94 13.67 3.92 -12.27
CA ALA A 94 13.30 2.86 -11.35
C ALA A 94 11.80 2.82 -11.13
N LEU A 95 11.27 1.60 -10.97
CA LEU A 95 9.88 1.37 -10.59
C LEU A 95 9.64 1.84 -9.15
N LEU A 96 8.47 2.43 -8.93
CA LEU A 96 7.98 2.86 -7.63
C LEU A 96 6.66 2.20 -7.27
N ARG A 97 6.51 1.85 -6.00
CA ARG A 97 5.28 1.25 -5.42
C ARG A 97 4.82 1.95 -4.16
N GLY A 98 3.54 1.82 -3.85
CA GLY A 98 2.95 2.14 -2.55
C GLY A 98 2.29 3.51 -2.42
N GLY A 99 2.52 4.46 -3.32
CA GLY A 99 1.94 5.80 -3.19
C GLY A 99 2.63 6.67 -2.15
N ALA A 100 2.30 7.97 -2.11
CA ALA A 100 2.89 8.91 -1.14
C ALA A 100 1.84 9.87 -0.55
N TRP A 101 2.21 10.52 0.55
CA TRP A 101 1.37 11.45 1.30
C TRP A 101 0.79 12.60 0.46
N ASN A 102 1.45 12.97 -0.64
CA ASN A 102 1.04 14.04 -1.55
C ASN A 102 0.26 13.56 -2.79
N TYR A 103 -0.12 12.28 -2.85
CA TYR A 103 -0.94 11.71 -3.92
C TYR A 103 -2.38 11.49 -3.45
N ASP A 104 -3.31 11.44 -4.40
CA ASP A 104 -4.69 11.08 -4.11
C ASP A 104 -4.86 9.55 -3.92
N ALA A 105 -6.07 9.13 -3.56
CA ALA A 105 -6.38 7.73 -3.30
C ALA A 105 -6.15 6.79 -4.50
N SER A 106 -6.14 7.31 -5.74
CA SER A 106 -5.89 6.49 -6.93
C SER A 106 -4.43 6.03 -7.02
N GLY A 107 -3.49 6.86 -6.54
CA GLY A 107 -2.07 6.53 -6.41
C GLY A 107 -1.73 5.67 -5.19
N LEU A 108 -2.70 5.39 -4.32
CA LEU A 108 -2.53 4.50 -3.16
C LEU A 108 -2.96 3.05 -3.44
N ARG A 109 -3.39 2.74 -4.67
CA ARG A 109 -3.76 1.36 -5.02
C ARG A 109 -2.52 0.48 -5.05
N ILE A 110 -2.61 -0.73 -4.50
CA ILE A 110 -1.52 -1.72 -4.49
C ILE A 110 -0.97 -2.01 -5.89
N ALA A 111 -1.83 -1.98 -6.91
CA ALA A 111 -1.47 -2.23 -8.31
C ALA A 111 -0.92 -0.99 -9.04
N ASP A 112 -0.91 0.17 -8.40
CA ASP A 112 -0.40 1.40 -9.01
C ASP A 112 1.13 1.30 -9.17
N ARG A 113 1.60 1.82 -10.30
CA ARG A 113 3.01 1.79 -10.70
C ARG A 113 3.38 3.19 -11.13
N ASN A 114 4.43 3.71 -10.51
CA ASN A 114 5.01 4.99 -10.89
C ASN A 114 6.50 4.80 -11.22
N TRP A 115 7.15 5.80 -11.79
CA TRP A 115 8.57 5.75 -12.11
C TRP A 115 9.19 7.14 -12.05
N TYR A 116 10.46 7.16 -11.67
CA TYR A 116 11.29 8.35 -11.70
C TYR A 116 12.74 7.97 -12.01
N PRO A 117 13.58 8.95 -12.44
CA PRO A 117 15.00 8.71 -12.62
C PRO A 117 15.63 8.15 -11.34
N ARG A 118 16.50 7.15 -11.47
CA ARG A 118 17.18 6.51 -10.33
C ARG A 118 17.97 7.49 -9.45
N SER A 119 18.39 8.62 -10.02
CA SER A 119 19.13 9.68 -9.33
C SER A 119 18.25 10.66 -8.56
N LEU A 120 16.92 10.56 -8.67
CA LEU A 120 16.01 11.47 -8.00
C LEU A 120 16.05 11.24 -6.49
N SER A 121 16.20 12.32 -5.74
CA SER A 121 16.04 12.33 -4.29
C SER A 121 15.03 13.41 -3.92
N THR A 122 13.99 13.03 -3.18
CA THR A 122 12.86 13.90 -2.84
C THR A 122 12.19 13.43 -1.56
N SER A 123 11.39 14.29 -0.93
CA SER A 123 10.74 14.04 0.36
C SER A 123 9.57 13.05 0.33
N PHE A 124 9.11 12.66 -0.86
CA PHE A 124 7.98 11.75 -1.04
C PHE A 124 8.39 10.36 -1.57
N ILE A 125 9.70 10.11 -1.75
CA ILE A 125 10.23 8.81 -2.16
C ILE A 125 11.24 8.32 -1.11
N GLY A 126 11.04 7.10 -0.64
CA GLY A 126 11.95 6.36 0.23
C GLY A 126 12.23 4.96 -0.33
N PHE A 127 12.52 4.02 0.55
CA PHE A 127 12.72 2.62 0.20
C PHE A 127 12.44 1.71 1.39
N ARG A 128 12.30 0.42 1.12
CA ARG A 128 12.35 -0.65 2.12
C ARG A 128 13.42 -1.64 1.71
N VAL A 129 14.10 -2.21 2.70
CA VAL A 129 15.12 -3.23 2.45
C VAL A 129 14.46 -4.60 2.62
N VAL A 130 14.83 -5.51 1.74
CA VAL A 130 14.49 -6.94 1.84
C VAL A 130 15.79 -7.71 1.97
N THR A 131 15.75 -8.81 2.73
CA THR A 131 16.85 -9.75 2.81
C THR A 131 16.28 -11.15 2.58
N PRO A 132 16.98 -12.02 1.83
CA PRO A 132 16.66 -13.44 1.85
C PRO A 132 16.66 -13.95 3.28
N LEU A 133 15.76 -14.87 3.56
CA LEU A 133 15.80 -15.64 4.78
C LEU A 133 17.03 -16.54 4.70
N ASP A 134 17.96 -16.41 5.64
CA ASP A 134 19.01 -17.39 5.81
C ASP A 134 18.49 -18.52 6.74
N ASP A 135 19.09 -19.71 6.65
CA ASP A 135 18.73 -20.86 7.49
C ASP A 135 18.88 -20.56 9.01
N THR A 136 19.56 -19.45 9.35
CA THR A 136 19.77 -18.96 10.71
C THR A 136 18.53 -18.26 11.28
N ILE A 137 17.85 -17.42 10.50
CA ILE A 137 16.65 -16.68 10.96
C ILE A 137 15.40 -17.58 10.96
N ALA A 138 15.33 -18.59 10.08
CA ALA A 138 14.20 -19.53 10.03
C ALA A 138 13.93 -20.24 11.37
N LYS A 139 14.97 -20.41 12.20
CA LYS A 139 14.89 -21.08 13.51
C LYS A 139 14.38 -20.19 14.65
N LEU A 140 14.18 -18.89 14.43
CA LEU A 140 13.70 -17.96 15.46
C LEU A 140 12.17 -17.81 15.47
N GLY A 141 11.46 -18.51 14.58
CA GLY A 141 10.01 -18.43 14.41
C GLY A 141 9.22 -19.68 14.81
N GLU A 142 9.86 -20.69 15.40
CA GLU A 142 9.21 -21.89 15.98
C GLU A 142 9.04 -21.79 17.50
#